data_AF-A0A947QM30-F1
#
_entry.id   AF-A0A947QM30-F1
#
_cell.length_a   1.000
_cell.length_b   1.000
_cell.length_c   1.000
_cell.angle_alpha   90.00
_cell.angle_beta   90.00
_cell.angle_gamma   90.00
#
_symmetry.space_group_name_H-M   'P 1'
#
loop_
_entity.id
_entity.type
_entity.pdbx_description
1 polymer ?
#
loop_
_entity_poly.entity_id
_entity_poly.type
_entity_poly.pdbx_seq_one_letter_code
_entity_poly.pdbx_strand_id
1 'polypeptide(L)'
;MPTLLEKWVEEQAKLMKPDNIYWCDGSEEEARRLIEIGKTKEKIESHYIFQDLNPKTYPDCYFHRSHHTDVARTEHLTFVCQNDKETAGPNNNWMDPQEAKVKMRQLSDGCMKGRTMYVLPYMMGHPDSPYAKACVQLTDVSYVAVNMRIMTRLSKKIIDKIGNTENFVKGIHSVGDFSPEKRFIMHFPDEHLVWSIGSGYGGNALLGKKCFSLRIASWLGLKEGWLAEHMVIMGIQDPKGNISYITAALPSACGKTNLAMLESALPGYKIWTLGDDIAWMNVGPDGRLWAINPEAGFFGVAPGTSMKTNPNMIRTLKANKFYPTLYTNTGLDTDNNEPWWEGLDGPVPKNILDWQGKKWDSASGTKAAHPNSRFTTSIYNCPMLSKEYDNPKGVPISAIIFGGRRTHTMPLVVESFNWQHGVFLGARMGSETTAAAAHQVGTLRRDPMAMLPFCGYNMGDYFKHWLNIGKKMTAQNAPKIFSVNWFRVDDDGRFIWPGFGDNIRVLKWIIERTGAGTTGARKTPAGNVPELRDLNLEGLNIPAEKLEKLFEIDKKSWETELTDVNKFFSQFGSKMPSEMWDELKNLEKELLGNTSK
;
A
#
# COMPACT_ATOMS: atom_id res chain seq x y z
N MET A 1 -34.77 -19.62 -8.57
CA MET A 1 -34.68 -18.23 -9.08
C MET A 1 -33.23 -17.81 -8.95
N PRO A 2 -32.66 -17.08 -9.93
CA PRO A 2 -31.30 -16.58 -9.81
C PRO A 2 -31.19 -15.63 -8.62
N THR A 3 -30.10 -15.76 -7.87
CA THR A 3 -29.68 -14.87 -6.78
C THR A 3 -29.45 -13.45 -7.29
N LEU A 4 -29.38 -12.46 -6.40
CA LEU A 4 -29.09 -11.08 -6.78
C LEU A 4 -27.69 -10.94 -7.40
N LEU A 5 -26.74 -11.74 -6.94
CA LEU A 5 -25.41 -11.81 -7.54
C LEU A 5 -25.46 -12.33 -8.98
N GLU A 6 -26.15 -13.45 -9.22
CA GLU A 6 -26.28 -14.01 -10.59
C GLU A 6 -26.96 -13.02 -11.53
N LYS A 7 -28.03 -12.34 -11.08
CA LYS A 7 -28.69 -11.29 -11.87
C LYS A 7 -27.73 -10.14 -12.21
N TRP A 8 -26.95 -9.67 -11.24
CA TRP A 8 -25.96 -8.62 -11.48
C TRP A 8 -24.91 -9.06 -12.50
N VAL A 9 -24.40 -10.30 -12.41
CA VAL A 9 -23.46 -10.87 -13.38
C VAL A 9 -24.09 -10.97 -14.77
N GLU A 10 -25.33 -11.43 -14.87
CA GLU A 10 -26.07 -11.51 -16.15
C GLU A 10 -26.28 -10.12 -16.78
N GLU A 11 -26.61 -9.10 -15.98
CA GLU A 11 -26.72 -7.72 -16.44
C GLU A 11 -25.40 -7.20 -16.99
N GLN A 12 -24.29 -7.45 -16.29
CA GLN A 12 -22.96 -7.07 -16.73
C GLN A 12 -22.53 -7.84 -17.99
N ALA A 13 -22.88 -9.12 -18.09
CA ALA A 13 -22.61 -9.93 -19.28
C ALA A 13 -23.40 -9.45 -20.51
N LYS A 14 -24.65 -9.00 -20.35
CA LYS A 14 -25.43 -8.39 -21.44
C LYS A 14 -24.78 -7.13 -21.99
N LEU A 15 -24.19 -6.31 -21.11
CA LEU A 15 -23.44 -5.11 -21.51
C LEU A 15 -22.13 -5.48 -22.21
N MET A 16 -21.30 -6.31 -21.56
CA MET A 16 -19.92 -6.56 -22.01
C MET A 16 -19.80 -7.62 -23.11
N LYS A 17 -20.83 -8.44 -23.32
CA LYS A 17 -20.98 -9.47 -24.37
C LYS A 17 -19.79 -10.45 -24.44
N PRO A 18 -19.41 -11.12 -23.32
CA PRO A 18 -18.39 -12.15 -23.36
C PRO A 18 -18.88 -13.39 -24.11
N ASP A 19 -17.96 -14.20 -24.64
CA ASP A 19 -18.29 -15.47 -25.28
C ASP A 19 -18.65 -16.55 -24.25
N ASN A 20 -18.03 -16.48 -23.06
CA ASN A 20 -18.23 -17.42 -21.96
C ASN A 20 -18.23 -16.69 -20.63
N ILE A 21 -18.95 -17.22 -19.65
CA ILE A 21 -18.87 -16.79 -18.24
C ILE A 21 -18.28 -17.94 -17.44
N TYR A 22 -17.21 -17.67 -16.70
CA TYR A 22 -16.51 -18.66 -15.88
C TYR A 22 -16.48 -18.21 -14.41
N TRP A 23 -17.08 -19.01 -13.53
CA TRP A 23 -17.11 -18.72 -12.09
C TRP A 23 -15.90 -19.32 -11.40
N CYS A 24 -15.04 -18.47 -10.85
CA CYS A 24 -13.83 -18.91 -10.20
C CYS A 24 -14.10 -19.49 -8.81
N ASP A 25 -13.51 -20.64 -8.50
CA ASP A 25 -13.63 -21.32 -7.21
C ASP A 25 -12.46 -21.11 -6.25
N GLY A 26 -11.31 -20.63 -6.75
CA GLY A 26 -10.10 -20.33 -5.98
C GLY A 26 -9.18 -21.53 -5.73
N SER A 27 -9.48 -22.70 -6.28
CA SER A 27 -8.66 -23.91 -6.09
C SER A 27 -7.29 -23.78 -6.77
N GLU A 28 -6.36 -24.65 -6.39
CA GLU A 28 -5.07 -24.72 -7.09
C GLU A 28 -5.23 -25.30 -8.50
N GLU A 29 -6.10 -26.30 -8.69
CA GLU A 29 -6.42 -26.89 -10.00
C GLU A 29 -6.96 -25.83 -10.96
N GLU A 30 -7.83 -24.94 -10.47
CA GLU A 30 -8.29 -23.78 -11.21
C GLU A 30 -7.14 -22.83 -11.55
N ALA A 31 -6.27 -22.50 -10.61
CA ALA A 31 -5.12 -21.63 -10.86
C ALA A 31 -4.23 -22.20 -11.97
N ARG A 32 -3.94 -23.50 -11.93
CA ARG A 32 -3.17 -24.19 -12.99
C ARG A 32 -3.89 -24.13 -14.33
N ARG A 33 -5.21 -24.33 -14.37
CA ARG A 33 -6.02 -24.17 -15.60
C ARG A 33 -5.94 -22.75 -16.16
N LEU A 34 -6.07 -21.72 -15.32
CA LEU A 34 -6.00 -20.32 -15.74
C LEU A 34 -4.60 -19.96 -16.26
N ILE A 35 -3.55 -20.46 -15.61
CA ILE A 35 -2.17 -20.33 -16.10
C ILE A 35 -2.03 -20.96 -17.49
N GLU A 36 -2.50 -22.19 -17.68
CA GLU A 36 -2.43 -22.86 -19.00
C GLU A 36 -3.24 -22.13 -20.08
N ILE A 37 -4.41 -21.56 -19.74
CA ILE A 37 -5.16 -20.66 -20.64
C ILE A 37 -4.31 -19.45 -21.03
N GLY A 38 -3.67 -18.80 -20.06
CA GLY A 38 -2.81 -17.65 -20.32
C GLY A 38 -1.53 -17.98 -21.10
N LYS A 39 -1.05 -19.23 -21.04
CA LYS A 39 0.10 -19.72 -21.82
C LYS A 39 -0.24 -20.10 -23.25
N THR A 40 -1.49 -20.45 -23.53
CA THR A 40 -1.86 -21.11 -24.81
C THR A 40 -2.95 -20.41 -25.60
N LYS A 41 -3.79 -19.58 -24.97
CA LYS A 41 -4.98 -18.98 -25.59
C LYS A 41 -5.01 -17.46 -25.49
N GLU A 42 -4.66 -16.89 -24.33
CA GLU A 42 -4.69 -15.45 -24.14
C GLU A 42 -3.35 -14.80 -24.50
N LYS A 43 -3.42 -13.68 -25.22
CA LYS A 43 -2.26 -12.89 -25.62
C LYS A 43 -2.46 -11.41 -25.33
N ILE A 44 -1.34 -10.73 -25.08
CA ILE A 44 -1.22 -9.28 -25.18
C ILE A 44 -0.22 -9.02 -26.30
N GLU A 45 -0.60 -8.17 -27.24
CA GLU A 45 0.16 -7.97 -28.48
C GLU A 45 0.48 -9.31 -29.16
N SER A 46 1.76 -9.66 -29.29
CA SER A 46 2.23 -10.89 -29.95
C SER A 46 2.57 -12.03 -28.99
N HIS A 47 2.56 -11.82 -27.68
CA HIS A 47 3.02 -12.80 -26.69
C HIS A 47 1.88 -13.32 -25.81
N TYR A 48 2.04 -14.55 -25.31
CA TYR A 48 1.13 -15.13 -24.34
C TYR A 48 1.18 -14.38 -23.00
N ILE A 49 0.11 -14.49 -22.22
CA ILE A 49 -0.01 -13.84 -20.92
C ILE A 49 1.04 -14.36 -19.94
N PHE A 50 1.30 -15.67 -19.93
CA PHE A 50 2.26 -16.30 -19.04
C PHE A 50 3.35 -17.06 -19.80
N GLN A 51 4.56 -17.01 -19.25
CA GLN A 51 5.70 -17.83 -19.65
C GLN A 51 6.22 -18.57 -18.41
N ASP A 52 6.50 -19.87 -18.54
CA ASP A 52 7.15 -20.63 -17.45
C ASP A 52 8.53 -20.05 -17.17
N LEU A 53 8.90 -19.96 -15.88
CA LEU A 53 10.28 -19.72 -15.46
C LEU A 53 10.99 -21.06 -15.21
N ASN A 54 12.29 -21.00 -14.96
CA ASN A 54 13.09 -22.18 -14.66
C ASN A 54 12.52 -22.98 -13.48
N PRO A 55 12.06 -24.23 -13.69
CA PRO A 55 11.38 -24.99 -12.63
C PRO A 55 12.34 -25.45 -11.52
N LYS A 56 13.66 -25.45 -11.74
CA LYS A 56 14.63 -25.85 -10.72
C LYS A 56 14.92 -24.72 -9.73
N THR A 57 14.97 -23.48 -10.22
CA THR A 57 15.35 -22.32 -9.41
C THR A 57 14.17 -21.42 -9.05
N TYR A 58 13.10 -21.44 -9.86
CA TYR A 58 11.83 -20.75 -9.67
C TYR A 58 10.65 -21.70 -9.97
N PRO A 59 10.50 -22.79 -9.18
CA PRO A 59 9.40 -23.72 -9.36
C PRO A 59 8.06 -23.00 -9.27
N ASP A 60 7.10 -23.39 -10.12
CA ASP A 60 5.73 -22.87 -10.07
C ASP A 60 5.65 -21.31 -10.19
N CYS A 61 6.65 -20.72 -10.83
CA CYS A 61 6.72 -19.29 -11.08
C CYS A 61 6.51 -18.97 -12.56
N TYR A 62 5.87 -17.82 -12.82
CA TYR A 62 5.54 -17.40 -14.17
C TYR A 62 5.93 -15.95 -14.42
N PHE A 63 6.36 -15.69 -15.65
CA PHE A 63 6.71 -14.37 -16.13
C PHE A 63 5.60 -13.80 -17.02
N HIS A 64 5.32 -12.51 -16.85
CA HIS A 64 4.32 -11.74 -17.58
C HIS A 64 4.93 -10.43 -18.09
N ARG A 65 4.67 -10.09 -19.35
CA ARG A 65 4.90 -8.74 -19.90
C ARG A 65 3.56 -8.06 -20.07
N SER A 66 3.44 -6.83 -19.57
CA SER A 66 2.25 -6.02 -19.80
C SER A 66 2.31 -5.35 -21.17
N HIS A 67 1.18 -4.80 -21.61
CA HIS A 67 1.16 -3.87 -22.73
C HIS A 67 2.07 -2.67 -22.44
N HIS A 68 2.80 -2.16 -23.45
CA HIS A 68 3.81 -1.11 -23.24
C HIS A 68 3.21 0.23 -22.75
N THR A 69 1.94 0.50 -23.04
CA THR A 69 1.20 1.67 -22.53
C THR A 69 0.61 1.47 -21.12
N ASP A 70 0.77 0.29 -20.51
CA ASP A 70 0.08 -0.10 -19.28
C ASP A 70 1.04 -0.69 -18.22
N VAL A 71 1.87 0.19 -17.64
CA VAL A 71 2.98 -0.20 -16.75
C VAL A 71 2.92 0.39 -15.35
N ALA A 72 1.90 1.22 -15.07
CA ALA A 72 1.74 1.94 -13.81
C ALA A 72 0.28 2.39 -13.57
N ARG A 73 0.03 2.91 -12.37
CA ARG A 73 -1.24 3.59 -12.05
C ARG A 73 -1.39 4.86 -12.88
N THR A 74 -2.60 5.16 -13.33
CA THR A 74 -2.93 6.38 -14.10
C THR A 74 -3.72 7.35 -13.23
N GLU A 75 -3.03 8.10 -12.36
CA GLU A 75 -3.68 8.96 -11.36
C GLU A 75 -4.63 9.99 -11.99
N HIS A 76 -4.28 10.58 -13.14
CA HIS A 76 -5.12 11.54 -13.87
C HIS A 76 -6.38 10.91 -14.54
N LEU A 77 -6.44 9.58 -14.65
CA LEU A 77 -7.59 8.83 -15.18
C LEU A 77 -8.34 8.07 -14.07
N THR A 78 -7.99 8.35 -12.81
CA THR A 78 -8.60 7.76 -11.63
C THR A 78 -9.57 8.76 -11.01
N PHE A 79 -10.86 8.42 -10.93
CA PHE A 79 -11.92 9.31 -10.47
C PHE A 79 -12.64 8.77 -9.23
N VAL A 80 -13.06 9.69 -8.37
CA VAL A 80 -13.94 9.45 -7.23
C VAL A 80 -15.26 10.15 -7.51
N CYS A 81 -16.26 9.38 -7.92
CA CYS A 81 -17.58 9.84 -8.33
C CYS A 81 -18.51 9.90 -7.11
N GLN A 82 -18.36 10.96 -6.32
CA GLN A 82 -19.28 11.33 -5.24
C GLN A 82 -20.43 12.18 -5.79
N ASN A 83 -21.54 12.31 -5.04
CA ASN A 83 -22.71 13.09 -5.47
C ASN A 83 -22.38 14.57 -5.75
N ASP A 84 -21.36 15.11 -5.10
CA ASP A 84 -20.88 16.46 -5.30
C ASP A 84 -19.34 16.53 -5.22
N LYS A 85 -18.79 17.59 -5.83
CA LYS A 85 -17.34 17.80 -5.91
C LYS A 85 -16.70 18.09 -4.54
N GLU A 86 -17.43 18.69 -3.61
CA GLU A 86 -16.92 19.04 -2.28
C GLU A 86 -16.69 17.79 -1.44
N THR A 87 -17.58 16.80 -1.51
CA THR A 87 -17.46 15.49 -0.85
C THR A 87 -16.27 14.68 -1.38
N ALA A 88 -15.96 14.76 -2.68
CA ALA A 88 -14.74 14.17 -3.21
C ALA A 88 -13.48 14.95 -2.75
N GLY A 89 -13.60 16.27 -2.64
CA GLY A 89 -12.55 17.16 -2.15
C GLY A 89 -11.47 17.50 -3.18
N PRO A 90 -10.61 18.48 -2.88
CA PRO A 90 -9.57 18.96 -3.80
C PRO A 90 -8.47 17.92 -4.06
N ASN A 91 -8.39 16.87 -3.25
CA ASN A 91 -7.43 15.77 -3.40
C ASN A 91 -7.80 14.74 -4.48
N ASN A 92 -9.03 14.76 -4.99
CA ASN A 92 -9.54 13.76 -5.93
C ASN A 92 -9.93 14.37 -7.27
N ASN A 93 -9.69 13.62 -8.36
CA ASN A 93 -10.40 13.90 -9.61
C ASN A 93 -11.86 13.49 -9.43
N TRP A 94 -12.78 14.41 -9.74
CA TRP A 94 -14.21 14.20 -9.60
C TRP A 94 -14.90 14.23 -10.96
N MET A 95 -15.92 13.39 -11.12
CA MET A 95 -16.85 13.36 -12.24
C MET A 95 -18.23 13.04 -11.67
N ASP A 96 -19.27 13.69 -12.20
CA ASP A 96 -20.64 13.41 -11.79
C ASP A 96 -20.95 11.91 -11.93
N PRO A 97 -21.56 11.25 -10.93
CA PRO A 97 -21.79 9.81 -10.98
C PRO A 97 -22.64 9.35 -12.17
N GLN A 98 -23.61 10.13 -12.64
CA GLN A 98 -24.43 9.76 -13.79
C GLN A 98 -23.66 9.92 -15.10
N GLU A 99 -22.93 11.03 -15.26
CA GLU A 99 -22.03 11.24 -16.40
C GLU A 99 -21.00 10.11 -16.50
N ALA A 100 -20.36 9.79 -15.37
CA ALA A 100 -19.40 8.71 -15.25
C ALA A 100 -19.99 7.36 -15.67
N LYS A 101 -21.18 7.00 -15.20
CA LYS A 101 -21.85 5.74 -15.59
C LYS A 101 -22.22 5.70 -17.06
N VAL A 102 -22.70 6.80 -17.64
CA VAL A 102 -22.99 6.88 -19.09
C VAL A 102 -21.72 6.58 -19.88
N LYS A 103 -20.62 7.25 -19.52
CA LYS A 103 -19.31 7.04 -20.16
C LYS A 103 -18.82 5.60 -20.02
N MET A 104 -18.87 5.03 -18.81
CA MET A 104 -18.38 3.68 -18.56
C MET A 104 -19.24 2.61 -19.24
N ARG A 105 -20.57 2.80 -19.34
CA ARG A 105 -21.45 1.92 -20.13
C ARG A 105 -21.10 1.94 -21.61
N GLN A 106 -20.87 3.12 -22.19
CA GLN A 106 -20.47 3.24 -23.60
C GLN A 106 -19.13 2.55 -23.87
N LEU A 107 -18.14 2.74 -22.99
CA LEU A 107 -16.84 2.09 -23.13
C LEU A 107 -16.91 0.57 -22.95
N SER A 108 -17.84 0.08 -22.13
CA SER A 108 -17.95 -1.34 -21.81
C SER A 108 -18.87 -2.12 -22.76
N ASP A 109 -19.64 -1.46 -23.64
CA ASP A 109 -20.54 -2.17 -24.55
C ASP A 109 -19.76 -3.09 -25.51
N GLY A 110 -19.90 -4.39 -25.31
CA GLY A 110 -19.19 -5.40 -26.09
C GLY A 110 -17.69 -5.48 -25.89
N CYS A 111 -17.13 -4.91 -24.81
CA CYS A 111 -15.68 -4.89 -24.58
C CYS A 111 -15.05 -6.28 -24.37
N MET A 112 -15.85 -7.30 -24.05
CA MET A 112 -15.41 -8.68 -23.79
C MET A 112 -15.71 -9.66 -24.95
N LYS A 113 -16.18 -9.20 -26.11
CA LYS A 113 -16.40 -10.09 -27.27
C LYS A 113 -15.14 -10.89 -27.59
N GLY A 114 -15.27 -12.19 -27.82
CA GLY A 114 -14.12 -13.07 -28.08
C GLY A 114 -13.36 -13.49 -26.81
N ARG A 115 -13.81 -13.09 -25.62
CA ARG A 115 -13.14 -13.35 -24.33
C ARG A 115 -14.07 -14.03 -23.34
N THR A 116 -13.48 -14.69 -22.35
CA THR A 116 -14.20 -15.22 -21.19
C THR A 116 -14.33 -14.14 -20.13
N MET A 117 -15.51 -13.95 -19.57
CA MET A 117 -15.71 -13.19 -18.34
C MET A 117 -15.47 -14.10 -17.14
N TYR A 118 -14.39 -13.88 -16.41
CA TYR A 118 -14.10 -14.52 -15.14
C TYR A 118 -14.83 -13.77 -14.01
N VAL A 119 -15.64 -14.51 -13.24
CA VAL A 119 -16.33 -14.03 -12.04
C VAL A 119 -15.51 -14.43 -10.82
N LEU A 120 -14.98 -13.46 -10.10
CA LEU A 120 -14.05 -13.65 -8.98
C LEU A 120 -14.75 -13.32 -7.65
N PRO A 121 -15.34 -14.30 -6.94
CA PRO A 121 -15.87 -14.10 -5.60
C PRO A 121 -14.74 -14.20 -4.55
N TYR A 122 -14.51 -13.13 -3.78
CA TYR A 122 -13.43 -13.09 -2.79
C TYR A 122 -13.82 -12.32 -1.52
N MET A 123 -13.10 -12.59 -0.43
CA MET A 123 -13.13 -11.78 0.79
C MET A 123 -11.89 -10.90 0.87
N MET A 124 -12.11 -9.65 1.28
CA MET A 124 -11.05 -8.82 1.86
C MET A 124 -11.12 -8.96 3.39
N GLY A 125 -10.04 -9.46 3.99
CA GLY A 125 -10.00 -9.85 5.40
C GLY A 125 -10.45 -11.30 5.63
N HIS A 126 -10.30 -11.79 6.87
CA HIS A 126 -10.62 -13.18 7.21
C HIS A 126 -12.13 -13.40 7.09
N PRO A 127 -12.63 -14.52 6.51
CA PRO A 127 -14.06 -14.69 6.29
C PRO A 127 -14.91 -14.56 7.55
N ASP A 128 -14.40 -14.99 8.71
CA ASP A 128 -15.11 -14.89 9.99
C ASP A 128 -14.93 -13.55 10.71
N SER A 129 -14.17 -12.61 10.13
CA SER A 129 -14.01 -11.28 10.70
C SER A 129 -15.29 -10.45 10.49
N PRO A 130 -15.80 -9.76 11.52
CA PRO A 130 -16.91 -8.83 11.36
C PRO A 130 -16.55 -7.60 10.51
N TYR A 131 -15.26 -7.36 10.30
CA TYR A 131 -14.74 -6.23 9.52
C TYR A 131 -14.41 -6.62 8.08
N ALA A 132 -14.44 -7.91 7.75
CA ALA A 132 -14.19 -8.37 6.40
C ALA A 132 -15.36 -8.04 5.47
N LYS A 133 -15.05 -7.85 4.19
CA LYS A 133 -16.04 -7.46 3.19
C LYS A 133 -16.05 -8.50 2.06
N ALA A 134 -17.26 -8.93 1.69
CA ALA A 134 -17.47 -9.78 0.54
C ALA A 134 -17.41 -8.94 -0.73
N CYS A 135 -16.76 -9.46 -1.76
CA CYS A 135 -16.51 -8.76 -3.01
C CYS A 135 -16.69 -9.70 -4.19
N VAL A 136 -17.11 -9.14 -5.32
CA VAL A 136 -17.10 -9.83 -6.61
C VAL A 136 -16.48 -8.94 -7.66
N GLN A 137 -15.46 -9.44 -8.35
CA GLN A 137 -14.85 -8.77 -9.49
C GLN A 137 -15.11 -9.55 -10.78
N LEU A 138 -15.52 -8.86 -11.83
CA LEU A 138 -15.60 -9.37 -13.20
C LEU A 138 -14.34 -8.93 -13.97
N THR A 139 -13.71 -9.84 -14.72
CA THR A 139 -12.54 -9.54 -15.55
C THR A 139 -12.49 -10.42 -16.78
N ASP A 140 -11.82 -9.99 -17.85
CA ASP A 140 -11.68 -10.70 -19.13
C ASP A 140 -10.27 -11.21 -19.44
N VAL A 141 -9.39 -11.22 -18.42
CA VAL A 141 -8.00 -11.67 -18.56
C VAL A 141 -7.57 -12.53 -17.37
N SER A 142 -6.98 -13.68 -17.67
CA SER A 142 -6.56 -14.68 -16.68
C SER A 142 -5.46 -14.15 -15.74
N TYR A 143 -4.60 -13.23 -16.21
CA TYR A 143 -3.62 -12.51 -15.39
C TYR A 143 -4.22 -11.88 -14.14
N VAL A 144 -5.36 -11.19 -14.30
CA VAL A 144 -6.05 -10.55 -13.18
C VAL A 144 -6.69 -11.59 -12.26
N ALA A 145 -7.30 -12.64 -12.83
CA ALA A 145 -7.89 -13.73 -12.04
C ALA A 145 -6.86 -14.42 -11.14
N VAL A 146 -5.69 -14.78 -11.70
CA VAL A 146 -4.60 -15.42 -10.93
C VAL A 146 -4.02 -14.46 -9.88
N ASN A 147 -3.78 -13.20 -10.20
CA ASN A 147 -3.33 -12.22 -9.22
C ASN A 147 -4.34 -12.03 -8.09
N MET A 148 -5.64 -11.94 -8.39
CA MET A 148 -6.67 -11.79 -7.36
C MET A 148 -6.76 -13.02 -6.47
N ARG A 149 -6.54 -14.23 -6.99
CA ARG A 149 -6.40 -15.44 -6.17
C ARG A 149 -5.21 -15.37 -5.20
N ILE A 150 -4.09 -14.77 -5.61
CA ILE A 150 -2.92 -14.58 -4.75
C ILE A 150 -3.16 -13.47 -3.71
N MET A 151 -3.76 -12.36 -4.13
CA MET A 151 -3.87 -11.12 -3.34
C MET A 151 -5.09 -11.08 -2.41
N THR A 152 -6.05 -11.99 -2.58
CA THR A 152 -7.31 -12.02 -1.82
C THR A 152 -7.67 -13.44 -1.39
N ARG A 153 -8.67 -13.59 -0.53
CA ARG A 153 -9.22 -14.90 -0.19
C ARG A 153 -10.34 -15.26 -1.18
N LEU A 154 -9.94 -15.65 -2.40
CA LEU A 154 -10.86 -16.06 -3.47
C LEU A 154 -11.46 -17.44 -3.15
N SER A 155 -12.78 -17.56 -3.16
CA SER A 155 -13.47 -18.83 -2.93
C SER A 155 -14.91 -18.82 -3.41
N LYS A 156 -15.38 -19.93 -3.99
CA LYS A 156 -16.81 -20.12 -4.30
C LYS A 156 -17.72 -20.01 -3.08
N LYS A 157 -17.23 -20.32 -1.86
CA LYS A 157 -18.00 -20.21 -0.61
C LYS A 157 -18.47 -18.77 -0.33
N ILE A 158 -17.85 -17.78 -0.97
CA ILE A 158 -18.24 -16.38 -0.81
C ILE A 158 -19.55 -16.10 -1.54
N ILE A 159 -19.88 -16.84 -2.60
CA ILE A 159 -21.19 -16.78 -3.26
C ILE A 159 -22.27 -17.16 -2.24
N ASP A 160 -22.10 -18.27 -1.52
CA ASP A 160 -23.03 -18.72 -0.49
C ASP A 160 -23.16 -17.69 0.64
N LYS A 161 -22.05 -17.06 1.03
CA LYS A 161 -22.02 -16.01 2.06
C LYS A 161 -22.76 -14.74 1.64
N ILE A 162 -22.68 -14.35 0.37
CA ILE A 162 -23.44 -13.22 -0.18
C ILE A 162 -24.94 -13.56 -0.19
N GLY A 163 -25.28 -14.80 -0.57
CA GLY A 163 -26.64 -15.31 -0.61
C GLY A 163 -27.55 -14.44 -1.49
N ASN A 164 -28.71 -14.04 -0.93
CA ASN A 164 -29.71 -13.21 -1.62
C ASN A 164 -29.59 -11.72 -1.26
N THR A 165 -28.42 -11.25 -0.86
CA THR A 165 -28.21 -9.84 -0.47
C THR A 165 -27.48 -9.05 -1.54
N GLU A 166 -27.66 -7.74 -1.55
CA GLU A 166 -26.85 -6.81 -2.37
C GLU A 166 -25.60 -6.31 -1.62
N ASN A 167 -25.35 -6.83 -0.42
CA ASN A 167 -24.31 -6.36 0.49
C ASN A 167 -22.94 -6.97 0.14
N PHE A 168 -22.46 -6.67 -1.06
CA PHE A 168 -21.12 -6.99 -1.51
C PHE A 168 -20.58 -5.86 -2.38
N VAL A 169 -19.26 -5.75 -2.42
CA VAL A 169 -18.55 -4.75 -3.23
C VAL A 169 -18.46 -5.25 -4.66
N LYS A 170 -18.82 -4.39 -5.60
CA LYS A 170 -18.91 -4.70 -7.03
C LYS A 170 -17.66 -4.19 -7.74
N GLY A 171 -16.98 -5.06 -8.49
CA GLY A 171 -15.86 -4.71 -9.35
C GLY A 171 -16.16 -5.08 -10.79
N ILE A 172 -16.15 -4.11 -11.70
CA ILE A 172 -16.23 -4.33 -13.14
C ILE A 172 -14.88 -3.99 -13.74
N HIS A 173 -14.25 -4.94 -14.42
CA HIS A 173 -12.95 -4.74 -15.05
C HIS A 173 -12.92 -5.33 -16.47
N SER A 174 -12.32 -4.62 -17.41
CA SER A 174 -11.95 -5.14 -18.73
C SER A 174 -10.65 -4.50 -19.22
N VAL A 175 -9.79 -5.29 -19.86
CA VAL A 175 -8.60 -4.73 -20.54
C VAL A 175 -8.96 -3.92 -21.79
N GLY A 176 -10.15 -4.14 -22.36
CA GLY A 176 -10.61 -3.54 -23.62
C GLY A 176 -9.58 -3.71 -24.75
N ASP A 177 -9.22 -2.59 -25.38
CA ASP A 177 -8.22 -2.49 -26.45
C ASP A 177 -6.88 -1.91 -25.96
N PHE A 178 -6.67 -1.80 -24.63
CA PHE A 178 -5.53 -1.10 -24.02
C PHE A 178 -5.32 0.36 -24.44
N SER A 179 -6.28 0.99 -25.13
CA SER A 179 -6.17 2.38 -25.56
C SER A 179 -6.08 3.31 -24.34
N PRO A 180 -5.00 4.10 -24.20
CA PRO A 180 -4.87 5.06 -23.11
C PRO A 180 -6.00 6.11 -23.10
N GLU A 181 -6.55 6.45 -24.27
CA GLU A 181 -7.65 7.42 -24.41
C GLU A 181 -8.99 6.90 -23.88
N LYS A 182 -9.13 5.57 -23.83
CA LYS A 182 -10.32 4.88 -23.31
C LYS A 182 -10.12 4.33 -21.89
N ARG A 183 -8.97 4.63 -21.26
CA ARG A 183 -8.64 4.10 -19.93
C ARG A 183 -9.27 4.95 -18.83
N PHE A 184 -10.04 4.30 -17.95
CA PHE A 184 -10.65 4.96 -16.80
C PHE A 184 -10.74 4.01 -15.61
N ILE A 185 -10.50 4.55 -14.42
CA ILE A 185 -10.67 3.84 -13.14
C ILE A 185 -11.60 4.68 -12.27
N MET A 186 -12.88 4.33 -12.25
CA MET A 186 -13.93 5.09 -11.57
C MET A 186 -14.41 4.37 -10.31
N HIS A 187 -14.56 5.13 -9.23
CA HIS A 187 -15.04 4.66 -7.94
C HIS A 187 -16.37 5.34 -7.66
N PHE A 188 -17.38 4.57 -7.27
CA PHE A 188 -18.71 5.04 -6.88
C PHE A 188 -18.92 4.67 -5.41
N PRO A 189 -18.48 5.52 -4.46
CA PRO A 189 -18.39 5.13 -3.05
C PRO A 189 -19.73 4.75 -2.43
N ASP A 190 -20.81 5.45 -2.75
CA ASP A 190 -22.16 5.17 -2.23
C ASP A 190 -22.77 3.85 -2.75
N GLU A 191 -22.25 3.31 -3.85
CA GLU A 191 -22.72 2.07 -4.47
C GLU A 191 -21.82 0.86 -4.22
N HIS A 192 -20.73 1.08 -3.47
CA HIS A 192 -19.66 0.10 -3.27
C HIS A 192 -19.15 -0.48 -4.60
N LEU A 193 -19.08 0.35 -5.64
CA LEU A 193 -18.74 -0.06 -7.01
C LEU A 193 -17.41 0.55 -7.46
N VAL A 194 -16.58 -0.29 -8.07
CA VAL A 194 -15.40 0.11 -8.84
C VAL A 194 -15.59 -0.36 -10.28
N TRP A 195 -15.39 0.55 -11.23
CA TRP A 195 -15.46 0.25 -12.66
C TRP A 195 -14.17 0.70 -13.35
N SER A 196 -13.42 -0.26 -13.87
CA SER A 196 -12.13 -0.05 -14.53
C SER A 196 -12.15 -0.59 -15.95
N ILE A 197 -11.59 0.15 -16.90
CA ILE A 197 -11.44 -0.29 -18.29
C ILE A 197 -10.12 0.20 -18.88
N GLY A 198 -9.51 -0.59 -19.77
CA GLY A 198 -8.35 -0.18 -20.58
C GLY A 198 -6.99 -0.40 -19.91
N SER A 199 -6.92 -1.14 -18.81
CA SER A 199 -5.69 -1.44 -18.08
C SER A 199 -5.79 -2.79 -17.38
N GLY A 200 -4.82 -3.68 -17.61
CA GLY A 200 -4.64 -4.94 -16.87
C GLY A 200 -3.58 -4.84 -15.75
N TYR A 201 -2.96 -3.68 -15.57
CA TYR A 201 -1.83 -3.50 -14.68
C TYR A 201 -2.22 -3.18 -13.22
N GLY A 202 -1.77 -4.04 -12.30
CA GLY A 202 -1.65 -3.75 -10.87
C GLY A 202 -2.86 -3.06 -10.25
N GLY A 203 -2.66 -1.89 -9.63
CA GLY A 203 -3.72 -1.17 -8.91
C GLY A 203 -4.91 -0.69 -9.75
N ASN A 204 -4.81 -0.71 -11.09
CA ASN A 204 -5.94 -0.37 -11.98
C ASN A 204 -6.85 -1.59 -12.23
N ALA A 205 -6.32 -2.81 -12.08
CA ALA A 205 -6.99 -4.06 -12.45
C ALA A 205 -7.26 -4.99 -11.25
N LEU A 206 -6.40 -4.97 -10.23
CA LEU A 206 -6.59 -5.70 -8.98
C LEU A 206 -7.51 -4.88 -8.06
N LEU A 207 -8.81 -4.88 -8.34
CA LEU A 207 -9.76 -3.92 -7.78
C LEU A 207 -9.89 -4.07 -6.26
N GLY A 208 -9.69 -5.27 -5.72
CA GLY A 208 -9.63 -5.52 -4.28
C GLY A 208 -8.53 -4.72 -3.55
N LYS A 209 -7.41 -4.42 -4.24
CA LYS A 209 -6.23 -3.77 -3.63
C LYS A 209 -6.46 -2.28 -3.33
N LYS A 210 -6.06 -1.37 -4.23
CA LYS A 210 -6.11 0.08 -3.95
C LYS A 210 -7.51 0.66 -4.12
N CYS A 211 -8.25 0.18 -5.11
CA CYS A 211 -9.56 0.73 -5.45
C CYS A 211 -10.58 0.44 -4.35
N PHE A 212 -10.69 -0.83 -3.94
CA PHE A 212 -11.57 -1.19 -2.85
C PHE A 212 -10.92 -0.93 -1.49
N SER A 213 -9.82 -1.62 -1.15
CA SER A 213 -9.34 -1.65 0.24
C SER A 213 -8.76 -0.34 0.80
N LEU A 214 -8.64 0.71 -0.03
CA LEU A 214 -8.38 2.07 0.45
C LEU A 214 -9.45 3.08 0.01
N ARG A 215 -9.74 3.25 -1.30
CA ARG A 215 -10.67 4.33 -1.72
C ARG A 215 -12.10 4.09 -1.27
N ILE A 216 -12.72 3.00 -1.72
CA ILE A 216 -14.08 2.68 -1.28
C ILE A 216 -14.10 2.37 0.22
N ALA A 217 -13.11 1.64 0.73
CA ALA A 217 -13.01 1.26 2.13
C ALA A 217 -12.87 2.47 3.08
N SER A 218 -12.18 3.55 2.69
CA SER A 218 -12.07 4.75 3.51
C SER A 218 -13.42 5.48 3.62
N TRP A 219 -14.23 5.48 2.56
CA TRP A 219 -15.62 5.97 2.61
C TRP A 219 -16.50 5.11 3.52
N LEU A 220 -16.42 3.78 3.36
CA LEU A 220 -17.11 2.84 4.25
C LEU A 220 -16.70 3.05 5.71
N GLY A 221 -15.40 3.19 5.96
CA GLY A 221 -14.85 3.46 7.27
C GLY A 221 -15.37 4.76 7.88
N LEU A 222 -15.51 5.83 7.09
CA LEU A 222 -16.15 7.06 7.54
C LEU A 222 -17.60 6.81 7.99
N LYS A 223 -18.39 6.09 7.19
CA LYS A 223 -19.82 5.84 7.44
C LYS A 223 -20.05 4.89 8.61
N GLU A 224 -19.22 3.86 8.73
CA GLU A 224 -19.36 2.77 9.71
C GLU A 224 -18.50 3.00 10.96
N GLY A 225 -17.62 3.99 10.95
CA GLY A 225 -16.86 4.42 12.13
C GLY A 225 -15.54 3.68 12.39
N TRP A 226 -14.82 3.29 11.34
CA TRP A 226 -13.50 2.62 11.36
C TRP A 226 -12.52 3.23 10.32
N LEU A 227 -11.26 2.80 10.29
CA LEU A 227 -10.21 3.38 9.44
C LEU A 227 -9.69 2.39 8.40
N ALA A 228 -9.58 2.82 7.14
CA ALA A 228 -8.93 2.06 6.08
C ALA A 228 -7.67 2.81 5.63
N GLU A 229 -6.50 2.26 5.93
CA GLU A 229 -5.24 3.01 5.90
C GLU A 229 -4.14 2.31 5.10
N HIS A 230 -3.32 3.11 4.45
CA HIS A 230 -2.16 2.66 3.68
C HIS A 230 -0.97 2.38 4.62
N MET A 231 -1.14 1.35 5.46
CA MET A 231 -0.23 1.02 6.55
C MET A 231 0.22 -0.44 6.50
N VAL A 232 1.47 -0.67 6.87
CA VAL A 232 1.93 -2.02 7.26
C VAL A 232 1.29 -2.42 8.58
N ILE A 233 1.22 -3.73 8.85
CA ILE A 233 0.93 -4.29 10.17
C ILE A 233 2.04 -5.30 10.48
N MET A 234 2.73 -5.08 11.59
CA MET A 234 3.82 -5.95 12.04
C MET A 234 3.82 -6.12 13.56
N GLY A 235 4.11 -7.34 14.01
CA GLY A 235 4.45 -7.63 15.39
C GLY A 235 5.95 -7.54 15.60
N ILE A 236 6.36 -6.95 16.71
CA ILE A 236 7.76 -6.84 17.13
C ILE A 236 7.89 -7.62 18.43
N GLN A 237 8.65 -8.70 18.38
CA GLN A 237 8.93 -9.54 19.53
C GLN A 237 10.22 -9.07 20.20
N ASP A 238 10.15 -8.80 21.50
CA ASP A 238 11.31 -8.45 22.32
C ASP A 238 12.12 -9.72 22.73
N PRO A 239 13.33 -9.57 23.31
CA PRO A 239 14.13 -10.70 23.77
C PRO A 239 13.47 -11.54 24.89
N LYS A 240 12.43 -11.02 25.56
CA LYS A 240 11.65 -11.73 26.59
C LYS A 240 10.48 -12.52 25.99
N GLY A 241 10.21 -12.37 24.70
CA GLY A 241 9.11 -13.03 23.99
C GLY A 241 7.81 -12.25 23.93
N ASN A 242 7.74 -11.03 24.47
CA ASN A 242 6.54 -10.20 24.37
C ASN A 242 6.42 -9.64 22.95
N ILE A 243 5.20 -9.59 22.41
CA ILE A 243 4.93 -9.07 21.07
C ILE A 243 4.09 -7.79 21.17
N SER A 244 4.58 -6.71 20.60
CA SER A 244 3.83 -5.47 20.39
C SER A 244 3.51 -5.31 18.90
N TYR A 245 2.25 -5.03 18.56
CA TYR A 245 1.85 -4.80 17.18
C TYR A 245 1.82 -3.31 16.87
N ILE A 246 2.37 -2.94 15.72
CA ILE A 246 2.41 -1.56 15.26
C ILE A 246 1.88 -1.45 13.84
N THR A 247 1.45 -0.25 13.47
CA THR A 247 1.19 0.10 12.08
C THR A 247 2.10 1.23 11.63
N ALA A 248 2.44 1.27 10.34
CA ALA A 248 3.26 2.35 9.78
C ALA A 248 2.79 2.76 8.38
N ALA A 249 2.47 4.04 8.21
CA ALA A 249 2.17 4.68 6.93
C ALA A 249 3.43 5.39 6.42
N LEU A 250 4.03 4.83 5.38
CA LEU A 250 5.12 5.42 4.63
C LEU A 250 4.70 5.51 3.16
N PRO A 251 4.95 6.60 2.42
CA PRO A 251 4.68 6.68 1.00
C PRO A 251 5.36 5.57 0.19
N SER A 252 4.96 5.42 -1.07
CA SER A 252 5.63 4.49 -1.99
C SER A 252 7.14 4.75 -2.04
N ALA A 253 7.94 3.67 -2.13
CA ALA A 253 9.40 3.72 -2.11
C ALA A 253 10.05 4.30 -0.84
N CYS A 254 9.30 4.48 0.27
CA CYS A 254 9.83 4.92 1.57
C CYS A 254 10.08 3.76 2.57
N GLY A 255 10.06 2.50 2.10
CA GLY A 255 10.50 1.35 2.89
C GLY A 255 9.42 0.56 3.65
N LYS A 256 8.13 0.69 3.32
CA LYS A 256 7.04 -0.11 3.95
C LYS A 256 7.34 -1.61 3.98
N THR A 257 7.54 -2.23 2.81
CA THR A 257 7.80 -3.67 2.73
C THR A 257 9.10 -4.08 3.42
N ASN A 258 10.17 -3.26 3.35
CA ASN A 258 11.40 -3.51 4.09
C ASN A 258 11.19 -3.47 5.61
N LEU A 259 10.35 -2.54 6.10
CA LEU A 259 10.01 -2.44 7.52
C LEU A 259 9.17 -3.63 8.00
N ALA A 260 8.14 -3.99 7.23
CA ALA A 260 7.27 -5.14 7.53
C ALA A 260 8.00 -6.49 7.51
N MET A 261 9.16 -6.55 6.85
CA MET A 261 9.99 -7.74 6.67
C MET A 261 11.43 -7.58 7.19
N LEU A 262 11.64 -6.65 8.12
CA LEU A 262 12.95 -6.29 8.63
C LEU A 262 13.63 -7.47 9.34
N GLU A 263 14.91 -7.70 9.04
CA GLU A 263 15.79 -8.53 9.87
C GLU A 263 16.51 -7.64 10.89
N SER A 264 16.36 -7.96 12.17
CA SER A 264 16.88 -7.13 13.26
C SER A 264 18.41 -7.12 13.31
N ALA A 265 19.01 -5.93 13.37
CA ALA A 265 20.43 -5.78 13.73
C ALA A 265 20.69 -5.99 15.23
N LEU A 266 19.66 -5.95 16.08
CA LEU A 266 19.75 -6.21 17.52
C LEU A 266 19.44 -7.69 17.85
N PRO A 267 20.30 -8.39 18.61
CA PRO A 267 20.03 -9.75 19.05
C PRO A 267 18.72 -9.88 19.85
N GLY A 268 18.01 -10.99 19.65
CA GLY A 268 16.80 -11.34 20.40
C GLY A 268 15.50 -10.67 19.90
N TYR A 269 15.58 -9.57 19.15
CA TYR A 269 14.40 -8.97 18.52
C TYR A 269 14.00 -9.70 17.25
N LYS A 270 12.70 -9.94 17.07
CA LYS A 270 12.14 -10.58 15.86
C LYS A 270 10.96 -9.80 15.32
N ILE A 271 10.78 -9.85 14.00
CA ILE A 271 9.65 -9.24 13.30
C ILE A 271 8.69 -10.33 12.84
N TRP A 272 7.38 -10.07 12.99
CA TRP A 272 6.30 -10.92 12.52
C TRP A 272 5.40 -10.12 11.57
N THR A 273 5.35 -10.50 10.30
CA THR A 273 4.59 -9.80 9.26
C THR A 273 3.11 -10.20 9.33
N LEU A 274 2.21 -9.22 9.34
CA LEU A 274 0.77 -9.44 9.11
C LEU A 274 0.32 -8.86 7.76
N GLY A 275 0.88 -7.72 7.36
CA GLY A 275 0.62 -7.07 6.07
C GLY A 275 1.63 -5.95 5.81
N ASP A 276 1.90 -5.64 4.54
CA ASP A 276 2.94 -4.68 4.16
C ASP A 276 2.40 -3.42 3.46
N ASP A 277 1.08 -3.29 3.33
CA ASP A 277 0.49 -2.24 2.48
C ASP A 277 -0.84 -1.67 2.99
N ILE A 278 -1.75 -2.49 3.52
CA ILE A 278 -3.09 -2.03 3.93
C ILE A 278 -3.43 -2.52 5.34
N ALA A 279 -4.01 -1.62 6.14
CA ALA A 279 -4.59 -1.92 7.44
C ALA A 279 -6.03 -1.42 7.53
N TRP A 280 -6.95 -2.29 7.95
CA TRP A 280 -8.28 -1.87 8.40
C TRP A 280 -8.33 -1.91 9.91
N MET A 281 -8.62 -0.76 10.53
CA MET A 281 -8.52 -0.57 11.96
C MET A 281 -9.87 -0.18 12.58
N ASN A 282 -10.26 -0.86 13.65
CA ASN A 282 -11.53 -0.65 14.35
C ASN A 282 -11.30 -0.51 15.86
N VAL A 283 -12.14 0.27 16.54
CA VAL A 283 -12.07 0.39 18.00
C VAL A 283 -12.81 -0.81 18.60
N GLY A 284 -12.07 -1.66 19.29
CA GLY A 284 -12.61 -2.85 19.93
C GLY A 284 -13.46 -2.54 21.15
N PRO A 285 -14.23 -3.52 21.66
CA PRO A 285 -15.04 -3.35 22.88
C PRO A 285 -14.19 -3.09 24.14
N ASP A 286 -12.89 -3.37 24.09
CA ASP A 286 -11.91 -3.06 25.13
C ASP A 286 -11.32 -1.64 25.02
N GLY A 287 -11.80 -0.83 24.08
CA GLY A 287 -11.35 0.53 23.85
C GLY A 287 -9.98 0.65 23.18
N ARG A 288 -9.36 -0.47 22.74
CA ARG A 288 -8.11 -0.48 21.95
C ARG A 288 -8.42 -0.35 20.46
N LEU A 289 -7.46 0.14 19.69
CA LEU A 289 -7.49 0.06 18.23
C LEU A 289 -7.00 -1.33 17.79
N TRP A 290 -7.79 -2.04 17.00
CA TRP A 290 -7.47 -3.37 16.46
C TRP A 290 -7.32 -3.30 14.95
N ALA A 291 -6.34 -4.00 14.37
CA ALA A 291 -6.08 -3.99 12.93
C ALA A 291 -6.16 -5.38 12.31
N ILE A 292 -6.72 -5.46 11.10
CA ILE A 292 -6.60 -6.61 10.20
C ILE A 292 -5.91 -6.20 8.90
N ASN A 293 -5.16 -7.13 8.31
CA ASN A 293 -4.72 -7.02 6.92
C ASN A 293 -5.85 -7.57 6.02
N PRO A 294 -6.43 -6.75 5.12
CA PRO A 294 -7.45 -7.23 4.20
C PRO A 294 -6.87 -8.09 3.06
N GLU A 295 -5.57 -8.03 2.78
CA GLU A 295 -4.90 -8.74 1.68
C GLU A 295 -4.39 -10.15 2.05
N ALA A 296 -4.17 -10.98 1.02
CA ALA A 296 -3.64 -12.34 1.13
C ALA A 296 -2.32 -12.57 0.39
N GLY A 297 -1.72 -11.51 -0.15
CA GLY A 297 -0.48 -11.58 -0.89
C GLY A 297 0.30 -10.27 -0.86
N PHE A 298 1.50 -10.32 -1.43
CA PHE A 298 2.36 -9.18 -1.65
C PHE A 298 2.39 -8.84 -3.13
N PHE A 299 2.20 -7.56 -3.45
CA PHE A 299 2.36 -7.00 -4.80
C PHE A 299 3.53 -6.01 -4.80
N GLY A 300 4.74 -6.53 -4.58
CA GLY A 300 5.93 -5.74 -4.28
C GLY A 300 6.66 -5.26 -5.53
N VAL A 301 7.39 -4.15 -5.39
CA VAL A 301 8.30 -3.63 -6.42
C VAL A 301 9.53 -4.54 -6.51
N ALA A 302 9.86 -5.02 -7.70
CA ALA A 302 11.00 -5.92 -7.88
C ALA A 302 12.37 -5.18 -7.77
N PRO A 303 12.64 -4.09 -8.51
CA PRO A 303 13.95 -3.45 -8.51
C PRO A 303 14.41 -3.02 -7.11
N GLY A 304 15.67 -3.30 -6.80
CA GLY A 304 16.28 -3.05 -5.49
C GLY A 304 16.02 -4.12 -4.42
N THR A 305 15.14 -5.10 -4.67
CA THR A 305 14.93 -6.23 -3.75
C THR A 305 16.06 -7.25 -3.90
N SER A 306 16.76 -7.55 -2.80
CA SER A 306 17.89 -8.48 -2.76
C SER A 306 18.09 -9.07 -1.37
N MET A 307 19.02 -10.01 -1.22
CA MET A 307 19.42 -10.55 0.08
C MET A 307 20.02 -9.48 1.00
N LYS A 308 20.55 -8.39 0.44
CA LYS A 308 21.04 -7.25 1.22
C LYS A 308 19.91 -6.35 1.74
N THR A 309 18.87 -6.12 0.95
CA THR A 309 17.84 -5.10 1.26
C THR A 309 16.57 -5.70 1.88
N ASN A 310 16.16 -6.89 1.42
CA ASN A 310 15.00 -7.61 1.92
C ASN A 310 15.16 -9.13 1.72
N PRO A 311 16.02 -9.79 2.53
CA PRO A 311 16.26 -11.23 2.42
C PRO A 311 15.00 -12.06 2.64
N ASN A 312 14.09 -11.61 3.50
CA ASN A 312 12.82 -12.31 3.74
C ASN A 312 11.91 -12.30 2.51
N MET A 313 11.89 -11.22 1.74
CA MET A 313 11.16 -11.22 0.46
C MET A 313 11.80 -12.15 -0.56
N ILE A 314 13.14 -12.18 -0.69
CA ILE A 314 13.80 -13.15 -1.58
C ILE A 314 13.45 -14.60 -1.19
N ARG A 315 13.47 -14.93 0.11
CA ARG A 315 13.03 -16.25 0.60
C ARG A 315 11.56 -16.51 0.31
N THR A 316 10.70 -15.49 0.45
CA THR A 316 9.26 -15.58 0.13
C THR A 316 9.05 -15.93 -1.34
N LEU A 317 9.76 -15.24 -2.25
CA LEU A 317 9.67 -15.45 -3.69
C LEU A 317 10.17 -16.83 -4.15
N LYS A 318 11.04 -17.46 -3.35
CA LYS A 318 11.58 -18.80 -3.60
C LYS A 318 10.81 -19.92 -2.90
N ALA A 319 9.84 -19.60 -2.05
CA ALA A 319 9.04 -20.60 -1.35
C ALA A 319 7.93 -21.15 -2.25
N ASN A 320 7.47 -22.37 -1.95
CA ASN A 320 6.42 -23.05 -2.72
C ASN A 320 5.22 -23.46 -1.84
N LYS A 321 4.99 -22.78 -0.71
CA LYS A 321 3.87 -23.10 0.19
C LYS A 321 2.51 -22.77 -0.44
N PHE A 322 2.49 -21.85 -1.41
CA PHE A 322 1.31 -21.48 -2.17
C PHE A 322 1.68 -21.18 -3.63
N TYR A 323 0.98 -21.83 -4.55
CA TYR A 323 1.07 -21.66 -6.00
C TYR A 323 0.14 -20.54 -6.50
N PRO A 324 0.49 -19.73 -7.51
CA PRO A 324 1.82 -19.49 -8.09
C PRO A 324 2.48 -18.20 -7.56
N THR A 325 3.74 -17.98 -7.93
CA THR A 325 4.38 -16.65 -7.85
C THR A 325 4.49 -16.06 -9.27
N LEU A 326 4.14 -14.78 -9.44
CA LEU A 326 4.19 -14.08 -10.73
C LEU A 326 5.27 -13.00 -10.73
N TYR A 327 5.95 -12.83 -11.86
CA TYR A 327 6.89 -11.74 -12.13
C TYR A 327 6.39 -10.94 -13.32
N THR A 328 6.24 -9.63 -13.16
CA THR A 328 5.68 -8.73 -14.17
C THR A 328 6.66 -7.64 -14.54
N ASN A 329 7.01 -7.57 -15.83
CA ASN A 329 7.91 -6.56 -16.41
C ASN A 329 9.32 -6.53 -15.80
N THR A 330 9.80 -7.63 -15.23
CA THR A 330 11.22 -7.78 -14.92
C THR A 330 12.02 -7.96 -16.22
N GLY A 331 13.34 -7.87 -16.14
CA GLY A 331 14.19 -8.48 -17.16
C GLY A 331 14.07 -10.01 -17.11
N LEU A 332 14.48 -10.67 -18.18
CA LEU A 332 14.52 -12.13 -18.29
C LEU A 332 15.91 -12.56 -18.75
N ASP A 333 16.64 -13.27 -17.90
CA ASP A 333 17.84 -14.01 -18.30
C ASP A 333 17.43 -15.19 -19.19
N THR A 334 17.83 -15.16 -20.46
CA THR A 334 17.47 -16.19 -21.42
C THR A 334 18.35 -17.43 -21.34
N ASP A 335 19.51 -17.37 -20.69
CA ASP A 335 20.39 -18.53 -20.56
C ASP A 335 19.81 -19.53 -19.55
N ASN A 336 19.27 -19.01 -18.44
CA ASN A 336 18.68 -19.83 -17.37
C ASN A 336 17.15 -19.77 -17.33
N ASN A 337 16.50 -18.88 -18.09
CA ASN A 337 15.06 -18.62 -18.05
C ASN A 337 14.60 -18.13 -16.65
N GLU A 338 15.28 -17.11 -16.13
CA GLU A 338 15.08 -16.56 -14.78
C GLU A 338 14.74 -15.06 -14.81
N PRO A 339 13.89 -14.57 -13.89
CA PRO A 339 13.63 -13.14 -13.78
C PRO A 339 14.87 -12.42 -13.26
N TRP A 340 15.12 -11.21 -13.78
CA TRP A 340 16.22 -10.36 -13.36
C TRP A 340 15.76 -8.90 -13.18
N TRP A 341 16.35 -8.18 -12.24
CA TRP A 341 16.10 -6.75 -12.06
C TRP A 341 17.32 -6.04 -11.49
N GLU A 342 17.37 -4.72 -11.65
CA GLU A 342 18.44 -3.90 -11.11
C GLU A 342 18.51 -4.03 -9.59
N GLY A 343 19.71 -4.36 -9.10
CA GLY A 343 19.98 -4.53 -7.67
C GLY A 343 19.67 -5.93 -7.13
N LEU A 344 19.24 -6.88 -7.98
CA LEU A 344 19.19 -8.30 -7.62
C LEU A 344 20.59 -8.84 -7.32
N ASP A 345 20.67 -9.87 -6.48
CA ASP A 345 21.93 -10.52 -6.11
C ASP A 345 22.62 -11.21 -7.30
N GLY A 346 23.96 -11.24 -7.28
CA GLY A 346 24.78 -11.92 -8.28
C GLY A 346 25.27 -11.02 -9.44
N PRO A 347 26.08 -11.56 -10.36
CA PRO A 347 26.54 -10.84 -11.54
C PRO A 347 25.38 -10.58 -12.50
N VAL A 348 25.48 -9.52 -13.31
CA VAL A 348 24.53 -9.25 -14.39
C VAL A 348 24.65 -10.36 -15.45
N PRO A 349 23.57 -11.10 -15.78
CA PRO A 349 23.60 -12.10 -16.84
C PRO A 349 24.00 -11.51 -18.20
N LYS A 350 24.63 -12.33 -19.05
CA LYS A 350 25.12 -11.90 -20.36
C LYS A 350 23.99 -11.71 -21.38
N ASN A 351 22.99 -12.60 -21.35
CA ASN A 351 21.90 -12.63 -22.32
C ASN A 351 20.57 -12.29 -21.62
N ILE A 352 20.20 -11.00 -21.66
CA ILE A 352 18.97 -10.51 -21.03
C ILE A 352 18.02 -9.98 -22.11
N LEU A 353 16.74 -10.31 -21.96
CA LEU A 353 15.66 -9.53 -22.56
C LEU A 353 15.15 -8.52 -21.54
N ASP A 354 15.02 -7.27 -21.96
CA ASP A 354 14.32 -6.27 -21.15
C ASP A 354 12.84 -6.62 -20.99
N TRP A 355 12.16 -5.82 -20.18
CA TRP A 355 10.74 -5.97 -19.89
C TRP A 355 9.83 -5.84 -21.13
N GLN A 356 10.32 -5.22 -22.22
CA GLN A 356 9.63 -5.14 -23.52
C GLN A 356 9.99 -6.32 -24.44
N GLY A 357 10.85 -7.24 -24.00
CA GLY A 357 11.30 -8.39 -24.79
C GLY A 357 12.43 -8.07 -25.79
N LYS A 358 13.09 -6.92 -25.67
CA LYS A 358 14.23 -6.54 -26.52
C LYS A 358 15.53 -6.99 -25.88
N LYS A 359 16.54 -7.32 -26.69
CA LYS A 359 17.89 -7.62 -26.17
C LYS A 359 18.41 -6.42 -25.40
N TRP A 360 18.97 -6.69 -24.23
CA TRP A 360 19.52 -5.68 -23.34
C TRP A 360 20.93 -6.04 -22.90
N ASP A 361 21.78 -5.03 -22.81
CA ASP A 361 23.09 -5.10 -22.19
C ASP A 361 23.27 -3.91 -21.24
N SER A 362 24.19 -4.07 -20.27
CA SER A 362 24.45 -3.05 -19.26
C SER A 362 25.09 -1.76 -19.79
N ALA A 363 25.66 -1.78 -21.00
CA ALA A 363 26.25 -0.62 -21.66
C ALA A 363 25.19 0.24 -22.38
N SER A 364 23.98 -0.28 -22.61
CA SER A 364 22.88 0.43 -23.28
C SER A 364 22.39 1.70 -22.57
N GLY A 365 22.73 1.91 -21.29
CA GLY A 365 22.26 3.04 -20.49
C GLY A 365 20.77 3.00 -20.10
N THR A 366 20.03 1.95 -20.52
CA THR A 366 18.62 1.73 -20.19
C THR A 366 18.46 0.70 -19.06
N LYS A 367 17.25 0.55 -18.52
CA LYS A 367 16.93 -0.45 -17.50
C LYS A 367 16.36 -1.72 -18.14
N ALA A 368 16.80 -2.89 -17.69
CA ALA A 368 16.26 -4.16 -18.15
C ALA A 368 14.87 -4.42 -17.55
N ALA A 369 14.71 -4.20 -16.24
CA ALA A 369 13.40 -4.26 -15.60
C ALA A 369 12.72 -2.89 -15.65
N HIS A 370 11.40 -2.88 -15.82
CA HIS A 370 10.65 -1.63 -15.67
C HIS A 370 10.84 -1.12 -14.21
N PRO A 371 11.02 0.19 -13.94
CA PRO A 371 11.20 0.69 -12.57
C PRO A 371 10.04 0.36 -11.63
N ASN A 372 8.84 0.17 -12.18
CA ASN A 372 7.64 -0.27 -11.47
C ASN A 372 7.30 -1.74 -11.80
N SER A 373 8.28 -2.57 -12.18
CA SER A 373 8.09 -4.01 -12.29
C SER A 373 7.76 -4.63 -10.93
N ARG A 374 7.03 -5.73 -10.97
CA ARG A 374 6.40 -6.30 -9.78
C ARG A 374 6.64 -7.78 -9.68
N PHE A 375 6.63 -8.28 -8.46
CA PHE A 375 6.30 -9.66 -8.19
C PHE A 375 4.96 -9.74 -7.45
N THR A 376 4.23 -10.83 -7.65
CA THR A 376 3.02 -11.17 -6.90
C THR A 376 3.22 -12.53 -6.26
N THR A 377 3.19 -12.62 -4.94
CA THR A 377 3.35 -13.88 -4.21
C THR A 377 2.44 -13.91 -2.99
N SER A 378 2.00 -15.10 -2.58
CA SER A 378 1.10 -15.22 -1.43
C SER A 378 1.81 -14.94 -0.12
N ILE A 379 1.08 -14.36 0.83
CA ILE A 379 1.61 -14.09 2.15
C ILE A 379 2.02 -15.37 2.90
N TYR A 380 1.40 -16.51 2.60
CA TYR A 380 1.74 -17.81 3.19
C TYR A 380 3.15 -18.30 2.84
N ASN A 381 3.75 -17.77 1.77
CA ASN A 381 5.14 -18.02 1.42
C ASN A 381 6.12 -17.27 2.35
N CYS A 382 5.65 -16.30 3.14
CA CYS A 382 6.50 -15.49 4.00
C CYS A 382 7.08 -16.33 5.16
N PRO A 383 8.41 -16.36 5.36
CA PRO A 383 9.01 -17.08 6.48
C PRO A 383 8.73 -16.44 7.84
N MET A 384 8.29 -15.17 7.85
CA MET A 384 8.01 -14.39 9.05
C MET A 384 6.52 -14.12 9.25
N LEU A 385 5.64 -14.89 8.60
CA LEU A 385 4.21 -14.74 8.76
C LEU A 385 3.82 -14.88 10.24
N SER A 386 3.12 -13.88 10.76
CA SER A 386 2.59 -13.93 12.13
C SER A 386 1.55 -15.03 12.27
N LYS A 387 1.54 -15.70 13.42
CA LYS A 387 0.49 -16.66 13.79
C LYS A 387 -0.89 -16.01 13.90
N GLU A 388 -0.94 -14.69 14.09
CA GLU A 388 -2.18 -13.92 14.18
C GLU A 388 -2.74 -13.49 12.81
N TYR A 389 -2.10 -13.85 11.69
CA TYR A 389 -2.55 -13.44 10.36
C TYR A 389 -4.01 -13.84 10.06
N ASP A 390 -4.40 -15.05 10.45
CA ASP A 390 -5.77 -15.56 10.27
C ASP A 390 -6.66 -15.32 11.50
N ASN A 391 -6.25 -14.50 12.47
CA ASN A 391 -7.12 -14.12 13.57
C ASN A 391 -8.26 -13.21 13.05
N PRO A 392 -9.54 -13.64 13.10
CA PRO A 392 -10.65 -12.84 12.59
C PRO A 392 -10.87 -11.52 13.33
N LYS A 393 -10.34 -11.39 14.56
CA LYS A 393 -10.43 -10.15 15.34
C LYS A 393 -9.31 -9.16 15.02
N GLY A 394 -8.24 -9.63 14.36
CA GLY A 394 -7.02 -8.85 14.15
C GLY A 394 -6.15 -8.77 15.40
N VAL A 395 -5.26 -7.77 15.41
CA VAL A 395 -4.28 -7.54 16.49
C VAL A 395 -4.43 -6.16 17.11
N PRO A 396 -4.20 -6.00 18.43
CA PRO A 396 -4.28 -4.71 19.09
C PRO A 396 -3.05 -3.85 18.78
N ILE A 397 -3.25 -2.62 18.32
CA ILE A 397 -2.17 -1.71 17.92
C ILE A 397 -1.65 -0.93 19.11
N SER A 398 -0.33 -1.01 19.33
CA SER A 398 0.40 -0.29 20.39
C SER A 398 0.97 1.04 19.91
N ALA A 399 1.38 1.13 18.64
CA ALA A 399 1.91 2.35 18.03
C ALA A 399 1.46 2.52 16.58
N ILE A 400 1.28 3.77 16.17
CA ILE A 400 1.11 4.18 14.77
C ILE A 400 2.31 5.02 14.38
N ILE A 401 2.91 4.73 13.24
CA ILE A 401 4.09 5.45 12.73
C ILE A 401 3.75 6.11 11.40
N PHE A 402 3.98 7.41 11.30
CA PHE A 402 4.03 8.15 10.04
C PHE A 402 5.49 8.38 9.64
N GLY A 403 5.78 8.48 8.35
CA GLY A 403 7.12 8.83 7.91
C GLY A 403 7.23 8.99 6.41
N GLY A 404 8.25 9.72 5.97
CA GLY A 404 8.51 9.99 4.56
C GLY A 404 9.98 10.27 4.34
N ARG A 405 10.39 10.33 3.07
CA ARG A 405 11.76 10.69 2.72
C ARG A 405 11.97 12.20 2.91
N ARG A 406 12.76 12.57 3.91
CA ARG A 406 13.11 13.96 4.21
C ARG A 406 14.62 14.05 4.47
N THR A 407 15.36 14.64 3.55
CA THR A 407 16.81 14.83 3.71
C THR A 407 17.14 15.86 4.78
N HIS A 408 16.21 16.79 5.02
CA HIS A 408 16.33 17.87 6.01
C HIS A 408 15.05 18.04 6.85
N THR A 409 15.11 18.91 7.86
CA THR A 409 14.01 19.35 8.75
C THR A 409 13.48 18.31 9.74
N MET A 410 13.10 17.11 9.28
CA MET A 410 12.43 16.11 10.14
C MET A 410 13.44 15.30 10.97
N PRO A 411 13.24 15.18 12.30
CA PRO A 411 14.03 14.30 13.15
C PRO A 411 13.90 12.81 12.82
N LEU A 412 14.86 11.99 13.25
CA LEU A 412 14.85 10.53 13.05
C LEU A 412 13.57 9.89 13.60
N VAL A 413 13.15 10.27 14.80
CA VAL A 413 11.89 9.85 15.40
C VAL A 413 11.34 10.94 16.34
N VAL A 414 10.03 11.11 16.31
CA VAL A 414 9.26 12.05 17.13
C VAL A 414 8.01 11.35 17.65
N GLU A 415 7.81 11.29 18.96
CA GLU A 415 6.55 10.90 19.60
C GLU A 415 5.62 12.12 19.68
N SER A 416 4.36 11.96 19.28
CA SER A 416 3.33 13.00 19.43
C SER A 416 2.96 13.26 20.89
N PHE A 417 2.51 14.48 21.20
CA PHE A 417 2.06 14.82 22.57
C PHE A 417 0.76 14.13 22.98
N ASN A 418 -0.14 13.93 22.02
CA ASN A 418 -1.44 13.31 22.19
C ASN A 418 -1.98 12.91 20.80
N TRP A 419 -3.17 12.32 20.78
CA TRP A 419 -3.81 11.89 19.53
C TRP A 419 -3.98 13.02 18.51
N GLN A 420 -4.48 14.19 18.92
CA GLN A 420 -4.69 15.33 18.03
C GLN A 420 -3.40 15.79 17.36
N HIS A 421 -2.34 15.97 18.15
CA HIS A 421 -1.01 16.29 17.62
C HIS A 421 -0.49 15.16 16.71
N GLY A 422 -0.76 13.89 17.03
CA GLY A 422 -0.43 12.76 16.17
C GLY A 422 -1.16 12.78 14.82
N VAL A 423 -2.44 13.15 14.79
CA VAL A 423 -3.19 13.38 13.54
C VAL A 423 -2.57 14.53 12.76
N PHE A 424 -2.15 15.61 13.43
CA PHE A 424 -1.43 16.71 12.78
C PHE A 424 -0.08 16.27 12.17
N LEU A 425 0.70 15.43 12.86
CA LEU A 425 1.93 14.86 12.31
C LEU A 425 1.67 14.06 11.03
N GLY A 426 0.61 13.26 11.00
CA GLY A 426 0.19 12.54 9.79
C GLY A 426 -0.29 13.49 8.69
N ALA A 427 -1.10 14.51 9.03
CA ALA A 427 -1.72 15.43 8.07
C ALA A 427 -0.70 16.33 7.37
N ARG A 428 0.38 16.69 8.06
CA ARG A 428 1.46 17.49 7.48
C ARG A 428 2.50 16.67 6.73
N MET A 429 2.39 15.33 6.74
CA MET A 429 3.41 14.45 6.18
C MET A 429 3.72 14.80 4.72
N GLY A 430 5.00 14.87 4.41
CA GLY A 430 5.51 15.08 3.07
C GLY A 430 6.72 14.20 2.82
N SER A 431 6.96 13.88 1.55
CA SER A 431 8.08 13.09 1.10
C SER A 431 8.68 13.71 -0.16
N GLU A 432 10.01 13.73 -0.23
CA GLU A 432 10.72 14.11 -1.43
C GLU A 432 10.48 13.09 -2.54
N THR A 433 10.28 13.58 -3.75
CA THR A 433 10.13 12.75 -4.95
C THR A 433 11.44 12.00 -5.24
N THR A 434 11.31 10.70 -5.51
CA THR A 434 12.41 9.88 -5.99
C THR A 434 12.43 9.87 -7.52
N ALA A 435 13.50 9.36 -8.13
CA ALA A 435 13.60 9.18 -9.58
C ALA A 435 12.53 8.25 -10.19
N ALA A 436 11.70 7.58 -9.37
CA ALA A 436 10.63 6.70 -9.82
C ALA A 436 9.27 7.40 -10.05
N ALA A 437 9.12 8.67 -9.62
CA ALA A 437 7.94 9.47 -9.94
C ALA A 437 8.20 10.29 -11.21
N ALA A 438 7.19 10.48 -12.07
CA ALA A 438 7.27 11.32 -13.27
C ALA A 438 7.49 12.83 -13.00
N HIS A 439 7.79 13.20 -11.75
CA HIS A 439 7.98 14.57 -11.29
C HIS A 439 9.49 14.85 -11.14
N GLN A 440 9.86 16.14 -11.09
CA GLN A 440 11.24 16.56 -10.82
C GLN A 440 11.75 15.93 -9.51
N VAL A 441 12.95 15.34 -9.54
CA VAL A 441 13.56 14.64 -8.40
C VAL A 441 13.92 15.63 -7.30
N GLY A 442 13.67 15.28 -6.04
CA GLY A 442 14.03 16.08 -4.86
C GLY A 442 13.03 17.18 -4.49
N THR A 443 11.89 17.28 -5.18
CA THR A 443 10.82 18.21 -4.79
C THR A 443 9.98 17.60 -3.66
N LEU A 444 9.69 18.39 -2.62
CA LEU A 444 8.81 17.97 -1.53
C LEU A 444 7.36 17.86 -2.04
N ARG A 445 6.77 16.67 -1.98
CA ARG A 445 5.34 16.45 -2.24
C ARG A 445 4.65 16.11 -0.91
N ARG A 446 3.54 16.80 -0.61
CA ARG A 446 2.67 16.42 0.50
C ARG A 446 2.00 15.08 0.21
N ASP A 447 1.98 14.20 1.20
CA ASP A 447 1.31 12.91 1.12
C ASP A 447 0.74 12.57 2.51
N PRO A 448 -0.25 13.35 3.00
CA PRO A 448 -0.87 13.15 4.31
C PRO A 448 -1.26 11.69 4.55
N MET A 449 -0.82 11.13 5.68
CA MET A 449 -1.06 9.73 6.08
C MET A 449 -0.68 8.67 5.03
N ALA A 450 0.12 9.03 4.01
CA ALA A 450 0.40 8.24 2.80
C ALA A 450 -0.87 7.88 2.01
N MET A 451 -1.95 8.66 2.19
CA MET A 451 -3.29 8.39 1.69
C MET A 451 -3.72 9.34 0.56
N LEU A 452 -2.89 10.30 0.15
CA LEU A 452 -3.29 11.32 -0.83
C LEU A 452 -3.89 10.72 -2.13
N PRO A 453 -3.29 9.70 -2.78
CA PRO A 453 -3.87 9.12 -4.00
C PRO A 453 -4.97 8.06 -3.72
N PHE A 454 -5.35 7.85 -2.45
CA PHE A 454 -6.16 6.72 -2.00
C PHE A 454 -7.36 7.10 -1.11
N CYS A 455 -7.46 8.33 -0.62
CA CYS A 455 -8.62 8.77 0.15
C CYS A 455 -9.84 8.91 -0.76
N GLY A 456 -10.91 8.15 -0.49
CA GLY A 456 -12.14 8.11 -1.31
C GLY A 456 -13.10 9.28 -1.11
N TYR A 457 -12.68 10.32 -0.38
CA TYR A 457 -13.45 11.51 -0.07
C TYR A 457 -12.51 12.67 0.33
N ASN A 458 -13.09 13.80 0.73
CA ASN A 458 -12.39 15.02 1.09
C ASN A 458 -11.44 14.80 2.29
N MET A 459 -10.15 15.13 2.13
CA MET A 459 -9.19 14.89 3.22
C MET A 459 -9.41 15.75 4.48
N GLY A 460 -10.07 16.91 4.38
CA GLY A 460 -10.47 17.67 5.57
C GLY A 460 -11.43 16.88 6.47
N ASP A 461 -12.43 16.25 5.85
CA ASP A 461 -13.34 15.34 6.53
C ASP A 461 -12.62 14.06 7.02
N TYR A 462 -11.60 13.58 6.30
CA TYR A 462 -10.78 12.44 6.72
C TYR A 462 -9.96 12.74 7.98
N PHE A 463 -9.36 13.93 8.09
CA PHE A 463 -8.68 14.33 9.33
C PHE A 463 -9.65 14.46 10.50
N LYS A 464 -10.86 15.00 10.25
CA LYS A 464 -11.94 15.04 11.24
C LYS A 464 -12.32 13.63 11.70
N HIS A 465 -12.39 12.69 10.76
CA HIS A 465 -12.68 11.28 11.05
C HIS A 465 -11.63 10.67 11.97
N TRP A 466 -10.34 10.86 11.68
CA TRP A 466 -9.24 10.44 12.55
C TRP A 466 -9.36 11.02 13.98
N LEU A 467 -9.67 12.30 14.11
CA LEU A 467 -9.91 12.92 15.43
C LEU A 467 -11.10 12.28 16.16
N ASN A 468 -12.18 11.98 15.44
CA ASN A 468 -13.36 11.33 16.02
C ASN A 468 -13.10 9.88 16.44
N ILE A 469 -12.28 9.13 15.71
CA ILE A 469 -11.84 7.79 16.13
C ILE A 469 -11.04 7.87 17.44
N GLY A 470 -10.16 8.88 17.57
CA GLY A 470 -9.45 9.18 18.81
C GLY A 470 -10.38 9.30 20.02
N LYS A 471 -11.51 9.99 19.85
CA LYS A 471 -12.52 10.20 20.91
C LYS A 471 -13.27 8.93 21.32
N LYS A 472 -13.24 7.87 20.51
CA LYS A 472 -13.88 6.57 20.82
C LYS A 472 -12.99 5.64 21.66
N MET A 473 -11.69 5.90 21.71
CA MET A 473 -10.74 5.10 22.50
C MET A 473 -10.61 5.65 23.91
N THR A 474 -10.27 4.79 24.87
CA THR A 474 -9.84 5.28 26.19
C THR A 474 -8.41 5.82 26.08
N ALA A 475 -8.10 6.91 26.80
CA ALA A 475 -6.80 7.57 26.69
C ALA A 475 -5.62 6.63 27.01
N GLN A 476 -5.82 5.68 27.92
CA GLN A 476 -4.81 4.68 28.29
C GLN A 476 -4.63 3.57 27.24
N ASN A 477 -5.64 3.33 26.38
CA ASN A 477 -5.65 2.25 25.40
C ASN A 477 -5.41 2.73 23.96
N ALA A 478 -5.39 4.05 23.72
CA ALA A 478 -5.07 4.62 22.42
C ALA A 478 -3.59 4.37 22.08
N PRO A 479 -3.27 3.91 20.84
CA PRO A 479 -1.89 3.76 20.44
C PRO A 479 -1.19 5.11 20.41
N LYS A 480 0.09 5.14 20.80
CA LYS A 480 0.92 6.33 20.65
C LYS A 480 1.24 6.53 19.16
N ILE A 481 1.23 7.79 18.71
CA ILE A 481 1.54 8.15 17.33
C ILE A 481 2.97 8.71 17.27
N PHE A 482 3.75 8.25 16.30
CA PHE A 482 5.12 8.66 16.05
C PHE A 482 5.28 9.14 14.61
N SER A 483 6.26 10.02 14.37
CA SER A 483 6.78 10.37 13.05
C SER A 483 8.23 9.93 12.95
N VAL A 484 8.64 9.29 11.86
CA VAL A 484 10.02 8.83 11.63
C VAL A 484 10.59 9.37 10.32
N ASN A 485 11.92 9.48 10.26
CA ASN A 485 12.65 9.86 9.05
C ASN A 485 13.99 9.12 8.97
N TRP A 486 14.05 8.11 8.10
CA TRP A 486 15.27 7.32 7.88
C TRP A 486 16.32 8.01 7.01
N PHE A 487 15.99 9.15 6.41
CA PHE A 487 16.66 9.67 5.22
C PHE A 487 17.40 10.97 5.45
N ARG A 488 17.56 11.40 6.71
CA ARG A 488 18.30 12.62 7.03
C ARG A 488 19.77 12.47 6.61
N VAL A 489 20.31 13.51 5.97
CA VAL A 489 21.68 13.54 5.46
C VAL A 489 22.56 14.52 6.25
N ASP A 490 23.87 14.28 6.23
CA ASP A 490 24.87 15.22 6.70
C ASP A 490 25.16 16.33 5.66
N ASP A 491 26.11 17.20 5.96
CA ASP A 491 26.48 18.32 5.07
C ASP A 491 27.15 17.85 3.77
N ASP A 492 27.66 16.61 3.73
CA ASP A 492 28.21 15.96 2.54
C ASP A 492 27.13 15.24 1.72
N GLY A 493 25.86 15.30 2.12
CA GLY A 493 24.74 14.62 1.47
C GLY A 493 24.68 13.12 1.74
N ARG A 494 25.42 12.60 2.73
CA ARG A 494 25.44 11.17 3.10
C ARG A 494 24.39 10.90 4.17
N PHE A 495 23.67 9.78 4.06
CA PHE A 495 22.71 9.38 5.09
C PHE A 495 23.41 9.20 6.43
N ILE A 496 22.86 9.85 7.47
CA ILE A 496 23.39 9.75 8.82
C ILE A 496 22.97 8.42 9.47
N TRP A 497 21.71 8.03 9.27
CA TRP A 497 21.16 6.80 9.81
C TRP A 497 21.34 5.63 8.83
N PRO A 498 21.85 4.46 9.28
CA PRO A 498 22.10 3.32 8.39
C PRO A 498 20.83 2.69 7.80
N GLY A 499 19.68 2.82 8.46
CA GLY A 499 18.41 2.29 7.98
C GLY A 499 18.30 0.77 8.07
N PHE A 500 17.43 0.17 7.25
CA PHE A 500 17.25 -1.29 7.14
C PHE A 500 17.15 -1.99 8.50
N GLY A 501 17.99 -2.99 8.78
CA GLY A 501 17.96 -3.76 10.02
C GLY A 501 18.21 -2.92 11.27
N ASP A 502 18.92 -1.80 11.17
CA ASP A 502 19.17 -0.90 12.29
C ASP A 502 17.94 -0.08 12.68
N ASN A 503 16.91 0.02 11.83
CA ASN A 503 15.64 0.65 12.21
C ASN A 503 15.00 -0.02 13.43
N ILE A 504 15.34 -1.27 13.75
CA ILE A 504 14.92 -1.92 14.99
C ILE A 504 15.31 -1.13 16.25
N ARG A 505 16.41 -0.36 16.22
CA ARG A 505 16.86 0.45 17.36
C ARG A 505 15.87 1.58 17.68
N VAL A 506 15.27 2.17 16.64
CA VAL A 506 14.21 3.17 16.77
C VAL A 506 12.89 2.51 17.16
N LEU A 507 12.56 1.36 16.56
CA LEU A 507 11.35 0.61 16.93
C LEU A 507 11.38 0.12 18.38
N LYS A 508 12.55 -0.28 18.89
CA LYS A 508 12.77 -0.61 20.30
C LYS A 508 12.36 0.57 21.19
N TRP A 509 12.87 1.78 20.90
CA TRP A 509 12.51 2.98 21.66
C TRP A 509 11.00 3.24 21.60
N ILE A 510 10.38 3.13 20.43
CA ILE A 510 8.92 3.28 20.25
C ILE A 510 8.15 2.30 21.15
N ILE A 511 8.52 1.02 21.18
CA ILE A 511 7.82 0.02 21.99
C ILE A 511 8.00 0.29 23.49
N GLU A 512 9.20 0.64 23.92
CA GLU A 512 9.49 1.00 25.31
C GLU A 512 8.70 2.23 25.78
N ARG A 513 8.43 3.18 24.87
CA ARG A 513 7.53 4.31 25.11
C ARG A 513 6.06 3.89 25.23
N THR A 514 5.62 2.86 24.50
CA THR A 514 4.22 2.35 24.54
C THR A 514 3.92 1.39 25.68
N GLY A 515 4.93 0.70 26.19
CA GLY A 515 4.80 -0.24 27.30
C GLY A 515 4.87 0.45 28.66
N ALA A 516 5.69 -0.08 29.57
CA ALA A 516 5.81 0.43 30.95
C ALA A 516 6.51 1.80 31.07
N GLY A 517 6.74 2.52 29.97
CA GLY A 517 7.39 3.84 29.97
C GLY A 517 8.83 3.81 30.42
N THR A 518 9.56 2.74 30.09
CA THR A 518 10.91 2.46 30.62
C THR A 518 12.02 3.33 30.02
N THR A 519 11.70 4.17 29.04
CA THR A 519 12.67 5.03 28.35
C THR A 519 12.23 6.49 28.33
N GLY A 520 13.22 7.37 28.46
CA GLY A 520 13.03 8.82 28.50
C GLY A 520 12.74 9.43 27.13
N ALA A 521 12.35 10.70 27.16
CA ALA A 521 12.23 11.54 25.98
C ALA A 521 12.41 13.00 26.38
N ARG A 522 13.05 13.79 25.53
CA ARG A 522 13.13 15.25 25.67
C ARG A 522 12.08 15.93 24.81
N LYS A 523 11.42 16.94 25.39
CA LYS A 523 10.41 17.73 24.68
C LYS A 523 11.07 18.69 23.68
N THR A 524 10.52 18.79 22.48
CA THR A 524 10.88 19.76 21.44
C THR A 524 9.61 20.41 20.88
N PRO A 525 9.69 21.53 20.13
CA PRO A 525 8.52 22.09 19.45
C PRO A 525 7.77 21.09 18.55
N ALA A 526 8.49 20.15 17.94
CA ALA A 526 7.93 19.16 17.01
C ALA A 526 7.27 17.95 17.69
N GLY A 527 7.50 17.75 18.99
CA GLY A 527 7.13 16.53 19.73
C GLY A 527 8.24 16.06 20.68
N ASN A 528 8.08 14.86 21.25
CA ASN A 528 9.10 14.28 22.13
C ASN A 528 10.09 13.45 21.30
N VAL A 529 11.40 13.61 21.53
CA VAL A 529 12.46 12.85 20.85
C VAL A 529 13.29 12.08 21.88
N PRO A 530 13.97 10.99 21.52
CA PRO A 530 14.83 10.25 22.45
C PRO A 530 15.98 11.11 22.96
N GLU A 531 16.42 10.84 24.18
CA GLU A 531 17.80 11.18 24.57
C GLU A 531 18.76 10.21 23.89
N LEU A 532 19.98 10.64 23.55
CA LEU A 532 20.95 9.73 22.88
C LEU A 532 21.25 8.47 23.71
N ARG A 533 21.27 8.59 25.04
CA ARG A 533 21.48 7.47 25.98
C ARG A 533 20.36 6.42 25.95
N ASP A 534 19.18 6.79 25.47
CA ASP A 534 18.00 5.94 25.41
C ASP A 534 17.95 5.09 24.12
N LEU A 535 18.84 5.38 23.15
CA LEU A 535 19.00 4.59 21.94
C LEU A 535 20.12 3.56 22.11
N ASN A 536 19.87 2.33 21.69
CA ASN A 536 20.95 1.37 21.54
C ASN A 536 21.75 1.72 20.27
N LEU A 537 22.92 2.32 20.46
CA LEU A 537 23.86 2.69 19.39
C LEU A 537 25.07 1.74 19.30
N GLU A 538 25.05 0.62 20.03
CA GLU A 538 26.14 -0.35 20.04
C GLU A 538 26.40 -0.90 18.63
N GLY A 539 27.66 -0.86 18.20
CA GLY A 539 28.09 -1.28 16.87
C GLY A 539 27.90 -0.24 15.77
N LEU A 540 27.34 0.95 16.06
CA LEU A 540 27.22 2.04 15.10
C LEU A 540 28.39 3.02 15.22
N ASN A 541 29.11 3.23 14.12
CA ASN A 541 30.21 4.20 14.03
C ASN A 541 29.71 5.55 13.51
N ILE A 542 28.82 6.21 14.27
CA ILE A 542 28.28 7.53 13.92
C ILE A 542 28.91 8.57 14.87
N PRO A 543 29.61 9.60 14.36
CA PRO A 543 30.14 10.69 15.19
C PRO A 543 29.05 11.38 16.01
N ALA A 544 29.36 11.77 17.25
CA ALA A 544 28.40 12.38 18.19
C ALA A 544 27.70 13.62 17.60
N GLU A 545 28.45 14.47 16.88
CA GLU A 545 27.92 15.64 16.17
C GLU A 545 26.84 15.28 15.13
N LYS A 546 26.98 14.13 14.45
CA LYS A 546 25.98 13.64 13.48
C LYS A 546 24.78 13.00 14.19
N LEU A 547 24.99 12.38 15.35
CA LEU A 547 23.91 11.84 16.17
C LEU A 547 22.98 12.95 16.69
N GLU A 548 23.54 14.07 17.16
CA GLU A 548 22.71 15.22 17.56
C GLU A 548 21.95 15.80 16.37
N LYS A 549 22.59 15.86 15.19
CA LYS A 549 21.94 16.28 13.95
C LYS A 549 20.72 15.43 13.60
N LEU A 550 20.63 14.15 14.00
CA LEU A 550 19.43 13.33 13.78
C LEU A 550 18.18 13.91 14.47
N PHE A 551 18.33 14.65 15.56
CA PHE A 551 17.24 15.16 16.40
C PHE A 551 17.17 16.69 16.47
N GLU A 552 17.95 17.36 15.63
CA GLU A 552 17.99 18.81 15.55
C GLU A 552 16.68 19.37 14.95
N ILE A 553 16.22 20.47 15.56
CA ILE A 553 15.09 21.30 15.12
C ILE A 553 15.66 22.64 14.62
N ASP A 554 15.96 22.73 13.33
CA ASP A 554 16.48 23.96 12.72
C ASP A 554 15.34 24.93 12.38
N LYS A 555 15.26 26.05 13.10
CA LYS A 555 14.18 27.04 13.00
C LYS A 555 13.91 27.47 11.55
N LYS A 556 14.95 27.76 10.77
CA LYS A 556 14.83 28.26 9.40
C LYS A 556 14.19 27.24 8.47
N SER A 557 14.60 25.97 8.55
CA SER A 557 14.00 24.90 7.75
C SER A 557 12.54 24.64 8.14
N TRP A 558 12.18 24.85 9.41
CA TRP A 558 10.81 24.71 9.88
C TRP A 558 9.89 25.88 9.49
N GLU A 559 10.39 27.11 9.32
CA GLU A 559 9.61 28.24 8.77
C GLU A 559 9.08 27.94 7.35
N THR A 560 9.93 27.36 6.50
CA THR A 560 9.54 26.88 5.17
C THR A 560 8.50 25.77 5.27
N GLU A 561 8.69 24.80 6.17
CA GLU A 561 7.73 23.71 6.40
C GLU A 561 6.36 24.24 6.84
N LEU A 562 6.31 25.19 7.78
CA LEU A 562 5.08 25.82 8.26
C LEU A 562 4.31 26.51 7.12
N THR A 563 5.02 27.26 6.28
CA THR A 563 4.45 27.96 5.12
C THR A 563 3.81 26.96 4.14
N ASP A 564 4.51 25.88 3.83
CA ASP A 564 4.02 24.85 2.93
C ASP A 564 2.82 24.08 3.52
N VAL A 565 2.82 23.80 4.82
CA VAL A 565 1.70 23.14 5.51
C VAL A 565 0.47 24.06 5.51
N ASN A 566 0.64 25.34 5.80
CA ASN A 566 -0.44 26.32 5.74
C ASN A 566 -1.08 26.38 4.33
N LYS A 567 -0.24 26.48 3.29
CA LYS A 567 -0.70 26.47 1.89
C LYS A 567 -1.47 25.18 1.55
N PHE A 568 -1.01 24.03 2.04
CA PHE A 568 -1.68 22.76 1.82
C PHE A 568 -3.04 22.71 2.55
N PHE A 569 -3.10 23.07 3.83
CA PHE A 569 -4.32 23.06 4.62
C PHE A 569 -5.38 24.02 4.07
N SER A 570 -4.96 25.18 3.56
CA SER A 570 -5.85 26.18 2.97
C SER A 570 -6.68 25.65 1.80
N GLN A 571 -6.22 24.61 1.08
CA GLN A 571 -6.94 24.02 -0.06
C GLN A 571 -8.27 23.37 0.35
N PHE A 572 -8.40 22.96 1.62
CA PHE A 572 -9.60 22.29 2.13
C PHE A 572 -10.63 23.26 2.71
N GLY A 573 -10.32 24.56 2.78
CA GLY A 573 -11.27 25.60 3.22
C GLY A 573 -11.94 25.28 4.56
N SER A 574 -13.25 25.42 4.63
CA SER A 574 -14.07 25.16 5.83
C SER A 574 -14.12 23.69 6.26
N LYS A 575 -13.70 22.75 5.39
CA LYS A 575 -13.64 21.32 5.71
C LYS A 575 -12.43 20.95 6.56
N MET A 576 -11.39 21.79 6.60
CA MET A 576 -10.24 21.54 7.47
C MET A 576 -10.67 21.71 8.96
N PRO A 577 -10.46 20.70 9.82
CA PRO A 577 -10.81 20.81 11.24
C PRO A 577 -10.03 21.94 11.93
N SER A 578 -10.67 22.67 12.85
CA SER A 578 -10.02 23.72 13.63
C SER A 578 -8.83 23.19 14.43
N GLU A 579 -8.93 21.95 14.90
CA GLU A 579 -7.86 21.27 15.63
C GLU A 579 -6.55 21.21 14.83
N MET A 580 -6.60 21.08 13.50
CA MET A 580 -5.38 21.07 12.66
C MET A 580 -4.74 22.45 12.55
N TRP A 581 -5.56 23.51 12.52
CA TRP A 581 -5.07 24.89 12.55
C TRP A 581 -4.48 25.27 13.90
N ASP A 582 -5.06 24.76 15.00
CA ASP A 582 -4.55 24.98 16.35
C ASP A 582 -3.18 24.33 16.54
N GLU A 583 -2.99 23.10 16.07
CA GLU A 583 -1.67 22.44 16.10
C GLU A 583 -0.62 23.20 15.26
N LEU A 584 -1.01 23.71 14.08
CA LEU A 584 -0.11 24.50 13.24
C LEU A 584 0.33 25.79 13.94
N LYS A 585 -0.61 26.54 14.54
CA LYS A 585 -0.32 27.77 15.30
C LYS A 585 0.52 27.51 16.54
N ASN A 586 0.27 26.39 17.24
CA ASN A 586 1.07 26.01 18.40
C ASN A 586 2.51 25.71 18.00
N LEU A 587 2.72 24.97 16.92
CA LEU A 587 4.05 24.69 16.39
C LEU A 587 4.77 25.98 15.95
N GLU A 588 4.07 26.88 15.27
CA GLU A 588 4.61 28.19 14.89
C GLU A 588 5.04 29.00 16.11
N LYS A 589 4.20 29.07 17.15
CA LYS A 589 4.51 29.79 18.39
C LYS A 589 5.73 29.22 19.11
N GLU A 590 5.83 27.90 19.23
CA GLU A 590 6.95 27.22 19.90
C GLU A 590 8.28 27.38 19.14
N LEU A 591 8.24 27.45 17.81
CA LEU A 591 9.43 27.64 16.97
C LEU A 591 9.87 29.10 16.85
N LEU A 592 8.91 30.01 16.69
CA LEU A 592 9.19 31.41 16.33
C LEU A 592 9.20 32.34 17.53
N GLY A 593 8.59 31.95 18.66
CA GLY A 593 8.24 32.86 19.75
C GLY A 593 7.03 33.72 19.39
N ASN A 594 6.46 34.45 20.35
CA ASN A 594 5.36 35.37 20.06
C ASN A 594 5.84 36.51 19.14
N THR A 595 5.75 36.35 17.82
CA THR A 595 5.74 37.48 16.89
C THR A 595 4.35 38.10 16.88
N SER A 596 4.02 38.78 17.99
CA SER A 596 2.98 39.81 17.96
C SER A 596 3.48 40.96 17.08
N LYS A 597 2.93 41.06 15.88
CA LYS A 597 2.73 42.32 15.16
C LYS A 597 1.37 42.32 14.51
#